data_AF-A0A932HDV6-F1
#
_entry.id   AF-A0A932HDV6-F1
#
_cell.length_a   1.000
_cell.length_b   1.000
_cell.length_c   1.000
_cell.angle_alpha   90.00
_cell.angle_beta   90.00
_cell.angle_gamma   90.00
#
_symmetry.space_group_name_H-M   'P 1'
#
loop_
_entity.id
_entity.type
_entity.pdbx_description
1 polymer ?
#
loop_
_entity_poly.entity_id
_entity_poly.type
_entity_poly.pdbx_seq_one_letter_code
_entity_poly.pdbx_strand_id
1 'polypeptide(L)'
;MTFNNTLNSFGANRTLQVNDSGTTTFGGVVGGGLALSSLTTDAPGTTAINSTGVTTTGNQTYNDPVTLGANSTLASTGAGTIQFASTLNGGFALTVNTVGNTIFTGAVGGGPALASLTTDAVGATQINGGSVTTTAAQTYGDPVTLGADTTFTGVNVSFNNTLNSSGANRAVTVNDSGTTIFGGVIGGVLPLASLTTDAPGTTAINTSTTTTGAQIYNDPVILGAATTLTSTGNQAITFNSTVNDDGNGATSSALTVNTGGATTFGGDVGNVAPLTSLTTDAGGTTSLRNVTTTGAQTYNDNVTLNSTYTTTNSDFTVAGTTTLAGASTTINTGTGNVTFTGTVNGASALDITNAGGTTTFSSTVGGVTPLASLTATSGNFSIGAPVTTTGNITLTGTGRRLIAYWRPSPRGASGRWPRSWCCLNCWWRR
;
A
#
# COMPACT_ATOMS: atom_id res chain seq x y z
N MET A 1 -9.10 11.59 44.72
CA MET A 1 -9.09 10.33 45.50
C MET A 1 -7.81 9.58 45.17
N THR A 2 -7.08 8.99 46.12
CA THR A 2 -5.77 8.37 45.83
C THR A 2 -5.63 6.99 46.46
N PHE A 3 -5.27 5.99 45.64
CA PHE A 3 -4.98 4.61 46.03
C PHE A 3 -3.49 4.32 45.85
N ASN A 4 -2.67 4.56 46.89
CA ASN A 4 -1.21 4.41 46.81
C ASN A 4 -0.69 2.98 46.95
N ASN A 5 -1.50 2.09 47.54
CA ASN A 5 -1.15 0.68 47.75
C ASN A 5 -1.93 -0.22 46.78
N THR A 6 -1.52 -1.48 46.70
CA THR A 6 -2.23 -2.49 45.91
C THR A 6 -3.70 -2.59 46.32
N LEU A 7 -4.59 -2.56 45.34
CA LEU A 7 -6.04 -2.63 45.53
C LEU A 7 -6.58 -3.91 44.91
N ASN A 8 -6.92 -4.90 45.74
CA ASN A 8 -7.40 -6.21 45.29
C ASN A 8 -8.83 -6.50 45.77
N SER A 9 -9.50 -7.42 45.08
CA SER A 9 -10.69 -8.09 45.62
C SER A 9 -10.31 -8.99 46.80
N PHE A 10 -11.32 -9.37 47.62
CA PHE A 10 -11.15 -10.35 48.69
C PHE A 10 -12.30 -11.37 48.68
N GLY A 11 -11.94 -12.67 48.71
CA GLY A 11 -12.85 -13.82 48.71
C GLY A 11 -13.50 -14.12 47.36
N ALA A 12 -13.98 -13.09 46.65
CA ALA A 12 -14.53 -13.16 45.31
C ALA A 12 -14.28 -11.84 44.57
N ASN A 13 -14.37 -11.83 43.24
CA ASN A 13 -14.17 -10.63 42.43
C ASN A 13 -15.27 -9.60 42.72
N ARG A 14 -14.89 -8.34 42.96
CA ARG A 14 -15.81 -7.24 43.28
C ARG A 14 -15.68 -6.10 42.28
N THR A 15 -16.76 -5.36 42.11
CA THR A 15 -16.80 -4.13 41.31
C THR A 15 -16.19 -2.99 42.12
N LEU A 16 -15.36 -2.16 41.49
CA LEU A 16 -14.94 -0.87 42.01
C LEU A 16 -15.56 0.24 41.16
N GLN A 17 -16.39 1.07 41.80
CA GLN A 17 -16.86 2.32 41.21
C GLN A 17 -16.22 3.47 41.98
N VAL A 18 -15.53 4.37 41.27
CA VAL A 18 -14.94 5.58 41.82
C VAL A 18 -15.75 6.75 41.29
N ASN A 19 -16.34 7.54 42.19
CA ASN A 19 -17.03 8.77 41.85
C ASN A 19 -16.30 9.93 42.52
N ASP A 20 -15.45 10.63 41.78
CA ASP A 20 -14.66 11.75 42.29
C ASP A 20 -14.55 12.87 41.26
N SER A 21 -15.06 14.05 41.60
CA SER A 21 -14.93 15.24 40.75
C SER A 21 -13.50 15.80 40.66
N GLY A 22 -12.59 15.33 41.51
CA GLY A 22 -11.17 15.70 41.49
C GLY A 22 -10.33 14.78 40.61
N THR A 23 -9.06 14.58 40.99
CA THR A 23 -8.20 13.59 40.35
C THR A 23 -8.28 12.27 41.12
N THR A 24 -8.73 11.21 40.45
CA THR A 24 -8.60 9.83 40.90
C THR A 24 -7.20 9.32 40.54
N THR A 25 -6.39 8.95 41.52
CA THR A 25 -5.03 8.43 41.29
C THR A 25 -4.93 6.97 41.71
N PHE A 26 -4.63 6.09 40.76
CA PHE A 26 -4.19 4.71 41.03
C PHE A 26 -2.67 4.67 41.06
N GLY A 27 -2.09 4.77 42.27
CA GLY A 27 -0.64 4.71 42.50
C GLY A 27 -0.11 3.29 42.71
N GLY A 28 -0.92 2.41 43.31
CA GLY A 28 -0.61 0.98 43.46
C GLY A 28 -1.24 0.11 42.37
N VAL A 29 -0.78 -1.14 42.24
CA VAL A 29 -1.36 -2.13 41.32
C VAL A 29 -2.82 -2.41 41.68
N VAL A 30 -3.71 -2.38 40.70
CA VAL A 30 -5.13 -2.70 40.89
C VAL A 30 -5.39 -4.11 40.37
N GLY A 31 -5.95 -4.98 41.21
CA GLY A 31 -6.31 -6.35 40.86
C GLY A 31 -5.12 -7.27 40.58
N GLY A 32 -3.90 -6.91 41.01
CA GLY A 32 -2.69 -7.72 40.79
C GLY A 32 -2.64 -9.02 41.59
N GLY A 33 -3.42 -9.13 42.67
CA GLY A 33 -3.67 -10.38 43.40
C GLY A 33 -4.95 -11.05 42.90
N LEU A 34 -6.03 -10.94 43.69
CA LEU A 34 -7.36 -11.29 43.20
C LEU A 34 -7.93 -10.11 42.40
N ALA A 35 -8.16 -10.33 41.11
CA ALA A 35 -8.67 -9.33 40.18
C ALA A 35 -10.02 -8.73 40.63
N LEU A 36 -10.29 -7.49 40.22
CA LEU A 36 -11.61 -6.89 40.36
C LEU A 36 -12.58 -7.50 39.33
N SER A 37 -13.88 -7.54 39.62
CA SER A 37 -14.86 -7.93 38.58
C SER A 37 -15.03 -6.84 37.55
N SER A 38 -14.97 -5.57 37.95
CA SER A 38 -14.94 -4.42 37.05
C SER A 38 -14.35 -3.20 37.75
N LEU A 39 -13.91 -2.24 36.96
CA LEU A 39 -13.52 -0.89 37.40
C LEU A 39 -14.28 0.14 36.59
N THR A 40 -14.85 1.15 37.26
CA THR A 40 -15.50 2.28 36.60
C THR A 40 -15.17 3.58 37.32
N THR A 41 -14.69 4.59 36.60
CA THR A 41 -14.60 5.98 37.09
C THR A 41 -15.83 6.76 36.61
N ASP A 42 -16.18 7.86 37.26
CA ASP A 42 -17.21 8.78 36.77
C ASP A 42 -16.67 9.75 35.71
N ALA A 43 -17.55 10.53 35.09
CA ALA A 43 -17.19 11.48 34.03
C ALA A 43 -16.56 12.80 34.54
N PRO A 44 -16.98 13.37 35.68
CA PRO A 44 -16.31 14.53 36.26
C PRO A 44 -14.86 14.23 36.65
N GLY A 45 -13.98 15.23 36.59
CA GLY A 45 -12.62 15.10 37.08
C GLY A 45 -11.63 14.51 36.07
N THR A 46 -10.62 13.80 36.59
CA THR A 46 -9.54 13.16 35.80
C THR A 46 -9.07 11.90 36.48
N THR A 47 -8.54 10.95 35.70
CA THR A 47 -7.94 9.73 36.24
C THR A 47 -6.44 9.68 35.91
N ALA A 48 -5.61 9.50 36.93
CA ALA A 48 -4.18 9.29 36.83
C ALA A 48 -3.85 7.81 37.10
N ILE A 49 -3.34 7.11 36.08
CA ILE A 49 -2.84 5.74 36.23
C ILE A 49 -1.33 5.83 36.44
N ASN A 50 -0.92 5.89 37.70
CA ASN A 50 0.49 5.95 38.12
C ASN A 50 0.99 4.56 38.53
N SER A 51 0.32 3.52 38.04
CA SER A 51 0.49 2.14 38.45
C SER A 51 1.04 1.30 37.31
N THR A 52 1.74 0.22 37.63
CA THR A 52 2.25 -0.71 36.62
C THR A 52 1.15 -1.58 36.01
N GLY A 53 -0.05 -1.64 36.61
CA GLY A 53 -1.18 -2.29 35.96
C GLY A 53 -2.50 -2.27 36.70
N VAL A 54 -3.55 -2.56 35.92
CA VAL A 54 -4.94 -2.74 36.37
C VAL A 54 -5.50 -4.02 35.75
N THR A 55 -5.86 -4.99 36.59
CA THR A 55 -6.43 -6.26 36.17
C THR A 55 -7.85 -6.43 36.68
N THR A 56 -8.76 -6.68 35.75
CA THR A 56 -10.16 -7.04 36.00
C THR A 56 -10.48 -8.39 35.35
N THR A 57 -11.61 -9.00 35.72
CA THR A 57 -12.20 -10.10 34.95
C THR A 57 -13.28 -9.61 33.98
N GLY A 58 -13.94 -8.50 34.29
CA GLY A 58 -14.92 -7.83 33.44
C GLY A 58 -14.44 -6.43 33.07
N ASN A 59 -15.38 -5.50 32.87
CA ASN A 59 -15.08 -4.22 32.22
C ASN A 59 -14.14 -3.31 33.02
N GLN A 60 -13.33 -2.55 32.30
CA GLN A 60 -12.68 -1.33 32.78
C GLN A 60 -13.25 -0.15 32.00
N THR A 61 -13.84 0.81 32.68
CA THR A 61 -14.43 2.00 32.06
C THR A 61 -13.87 3.24 32.73
N TYR A 62 -13.10 4.01 31.97
CA TYR A 62 -12.57 5.30 32.40
C TYR A 62 -13.40 6.39 31.72
N ASN A 63 -14.35 6.98 32.46
CA ASN A 63 -15.33 7.92 31.89
C ASN A 63 -14.79 9.36 31.78
N ASP A 64 -13.74 9.68 32.52
CA ASP A 64 -13.03 10.94 32.58
C ASP A 64 -11.72 10.92 31.75
N PRO A 65 -11.09 12.08 31.47
CA PRO A 65 -9.76 12.12 30.86
C PRO A 65 -8.73 11.34 31.67
N VAL A 66 -7.96 10.47 30.99
CA VAL A 66 -6.92 9.65 31.60
C VAL A 66 -5.52 10.20 31.30
N THR A 67 -4.68 10.27 32.33
CA THR A 67 -3.24 10.51 32.20
C THR A 67 -2.46 9.33 32.76
N LEU A 68 -1.55 8.76 31.98
CA LEU A 68 -0.56 7.79 32.44
C LEU A 68 0.56 8.52 33.17
N GLY A 69 0.88 8.07 34.39
CA GLY A 69 2.04 8.49 35.16
C GLY A 69 3.09 7.40 35.35
N ALA A 70 2.87 6.22 34.76
CA ALA A 70 3.81 5.12 34.71
C ALA A 70 3.54 4.27 33.45
N ASN A 71 4.48 3.40 33.08
CA ASN A 71 4.20 2.36 32.10
C ASN A 71 3.17 1.40 32.70
N SER A 72 2.07 1.15 32.00
CA SER A 72 0.93 0.42 32.55
C SER A 72 0.47 -0.69 31.62
N THR A 73 0.09 -1.82 32.22
CA THR A 73 -0.68 -2.88 31.54
C THR A 73 -2.10 -2.91 32.09
N LEU A 74 -3.09 -2.73 31.21
CA LEU A 74 -4.51 -2.89 31.54
C LEU A 74 -4.99 -4.24 30.99
N ALA A 75 -5.54 -5.09 31.85
CA ALA A 75 -5.95 -6.44 31.48
C ALA A 75 -7.38 -6.78 31.92
N SER A 76 -8.15 -7.41 31.04
CA SER A 76 -9.45 -8.00 31.35
C SER A 76 -9.46 -9.47 30.97
N THR A 77 -9.52 -10.36 31.97
CA THR A 77 -9.31 -11.80 31.75
C THR A 77 -10.57 -12.58 31.37
N GLY A 78 -11.76 -11.97 31.46
CA GLY A 78 -13.06 -12.60 31.16
C GLY A 78 -13.82 -11.93 30.02
N ALA A 79 -13.10 -11.42 29.02
CA ALA A 79 -13.64 -10.72 27.83
C ALA A 79 -14.41 -9.41 28.13
N GLY A 80 -14.13 -8.78 29.27
CA GLY A 80 -14.66 -7.44 29.57
C GLY A 80 -14.04 -6.36 28.69
N THR A 81 -14.83 -5.36 28.32
CA THR A 81 -14.37 -4.19 27.54
C THR A 81 -13.45 -3.31 28.37
N ILE A 82 -12.36 -2.81 27.77
CA ILE A 82 -11.51 -1.76 28.32
C ILE A 82 -11.77 -0.49 27.51
N GLN A 83 -12.40 0.51 28.13
CA GLN A 83 -12.85 1.73 27.46
C GLN A 83 -12.27 2.98 28.10
N PHE A 84 -11.73 3.86 27.25
CA PHE A 84 -11.46 5.25 27.54
C PHE A 84 -12.56 6.10 26.87
N ALA A 85 -13.45 6.69 27.67
CA ALA A 85 -14.56 7.48 27.16
C ALA A 85 -14.13 8.90 26.74
N SER A 86 -12.96 9.34 27.18
CA SER A 86 -12.39 10.66 26.88
C SER A 86 -10.92 10.52 26.42
N THR A 87 -10.16 11.60 26.47
CA THR A 87 -8.74 11.62 26.05
C THR A 87 -7.88 10.73 26.93
N LEU A 88 -6.87 10.09 26.33
CA LEU A 88 -5.84 9.33 27.02
C LEU A 88 -4.47 9.93 26.70
N ASN A 89 -3.70 10.35 27.69
CA ASN A 89 -2.40 11.01 27.51
C ASN A 89 -1.35 10.51 28.48
N GLY A 90 -0.10 10.96 28.31
CA GLY A 90 1.00 10.72 29.26
C GLY A 90 2.16 10.01 28.60
N GLY A 91 3.39 10.48 28.84
CA GLY A 91 4.64 10.05 28.17
C GLY A 91 5.15 8.64 28.52
N PHE A 92 4.24 7.70 28.71
CA PHE A 92 4.52 6.34 29.14
C PHE A 92 3.91 5.31 28.17
N ALA A 93 4.39 4.08 28.29
CA ALA A 93 3.90 2.96 27.49
C ALA A 93 2.58 2.43 28.05
N LEU A 94 1.63 2.13 27.17
CA LEU A 94 0.40 1.43 27.49
C LEU A 94 0.33 0.10 26.75
N THR A 95 0.08 -0.96 27.49
CA THR A 95 -0.34 -2.26 26.95
C THR A 95 -1.79 -2.52 27.38
N VAL A 96 -2.67 -2.86 26.44
CA VAL A 96 -4.06 -3.22 26.71
C VAL A 96 -4.31 -4.66 26.27
N ASN A 97 -4.74 -5.51 27.19
CA ASN A 97 -4.96 -6.94 26.95
C ASN A 97 -6.40 -7.32 27.27
N THR A 98 -7.20 -7.66 26.26
CA THR A 98 -8.55 -8.15 26.49
C THR A 98 -9.07 -9.01 25.33
N VAL A 99 -9.79 -10.08 25.65
CA VAL A 99 -10.57 -10.84 24.66
C VAL A 99 -11.83 -10.05 24.23
N GLY A 100 -12.21 -9.03 25.02
CA GLY A 100 -13.29 -8.11 24.69
C GLY A 100 -12.84 -6.99 23.75
N ASN A 101 -13.48 -5.83 23.86
CA ASN A 101 -13.11 -4.67 23.07
C ASN A 101 -12.16 -3.74 23.85
N THR A 102 -11.17 -3.19 23.15
CA THR A 102 -10.46 -1.98 23.56
C THR A 102 -11.08 -0.79 22.83
N ILE A 103 -11.59 0.22 23.55
CA ILE A 103 -12.32 1.35 22.94
C ILE A 103 -11.67 2.68 23.33
N PHE A 104 -11.15 3.40 22.35
CA PHE A 104 -10.68 4.78 22.47
C PHE A 104 -11.71 5.73 21.90
N THR A 105 -12.51 6.35 22.77
CA THR A 105 -13.58 7.28 22.37
C THR A 105 -13.03 8.68 22.09
N GLY A 106 -12.05 9.12 22.87
CA GLY A 106 -11.32 10.37 22.66
C GLY A 106 -9.95 10.16 22.01
N ALA A 107 -9.29 11.27 21.67
CA ALA A 107 -7.93 11.25 21.12
C ALA A 107 -6.92 10.61 22.09
N VAL A 108 -5.97 9.85 21.53
CA VAL A 108 -4.88 9.22 22.29
C VAL A 108 -3.58 9.96 22.01
N GLY A 109 -2.91 10.43 23.05
CA GLY A 109 -1.64 11.14 22.96
C GLY A 109 -1.72 12.56 22.40
N GLY A 110 -2.90 13.20 22.41
CA GLY A 110 -3.09 14.57 21.95
C GLY A 110 -2.56 15.66 22.90
N GLY A 111 -2.23 15.30 24.14
CA GLY A 111 -1.51 16.13 25.12
C GLY A 111 0.00 15.82 25.08
N PRO A 112 0.61 15.30 26.16
CA PRO A 112 1.82 14.51 26.04
C PRO A 112 1.52 13.21 25.29
N ALA A 113 2.17 13.01 24.15
CA ALA A 113 2.11 11.75 23.38
C ALA A 113 2.49 10.56 24.26
N LEU A 114 1.88 9.40 24.01
CA LEU A 114 2.27 8.17 24.71
C LEU A 114 3.67 7.74 24.27
N ALA A 115 4.40 7.02 25.13
CA ALA A 115 5.66 6.44 24.68
C ALA A 115 5.40 5.37 23.62
N SER A 116 4.48 4.45 23.91
CA SER A 116 4.02 3.41 22.97
C SER A 116 2.60 2.98 23.32
N LEU A 117 1.92 2.38 22.35
CA LEU A 117 0.62 1.73 22.55
C LEU A 117 0.66 0.32 21.96
N THR A 118 0.28 -0.68 22.75
CA THR A 118 0.19 -2.06 22.30
C THR A 118 -1.17 -2.66 22.69
N THR A 119 -1.84 -3.29 21.73
CA THR A 119 -2.98 -4.19 21.99
C THR A 119 -2.56 -5.64 21.78
N ASP A 120 -3.19 -6.57 22.48
CA ASP A 120 -2.95 -8.00 22.28
C ASP A 120 -3.56 -8.51 20.96
N ALA A 121 -3.34 -9.79 20.66
CA ALA A 121 -3.78 -10.39 19.40
C ALA A 121 -5.25 -10.88 19.41
N VAL A 122 -5.90 -10.83 20.57
CA VAL A 122 -7.28 -11.30 20.79
C VAL A 122 -8.21 -10.11 20.99
N GLY A 123 -9.51 -10.32 20.82
CA GLY A 123 -10.48 -9.24 20.95
C GLY A 123 -10.53 -8.35 19.71
N ALA A 124 -10.84 -7.07 19.92
CA ALA A 124 -10.89 -6.06 18.89
C ALA A 124 -10.63 -4.65 19.46
N THR A 125 -10.08 -3.78 18.63
CA THR A 125 -9.81 -2.38 18.97
C THR A 125 -10.70 -1.43 18.17
N GLN A 126 -11.29 -0.44 18.86
CA GLN A 126 -12.07 0.63 18.26
C GLN A 126 -11.40 1.97 18.50
N ILE A 127 -11.14 2.71 17.43
CA ILE A 127 -10.59 4.06 17.48
C ILE A 127 -11.65 5.01 16.94
N ASN A 128 -12.26 5.77 17.85
CA ASN A 128 -13.32 6.72 17.56
C ASN A 128 -12.87 8.17 17.78
N GLY A 129 -11.72 8.36 18.43
CA GLY A 129 -11.18 9.66 18.82
C GLY A 129 -10.44 10.44 17.72
N GLY A 130 -10.27 9.86 16.53
CA GLY A 130 -9.69 10.52 15.36
C GLY A 130 -8.18 10.72 15.35
N SER A 131 -7.46 10.43 16.43
CA SER A 131 -6.00 10.42 16.43
C SER A 131 -5.39 9.48 17.46
N VAL A 132 -4.24 8.91 17.10
CA VAL A 132 -3.33 8.21 18.02
C VAL A 132 -1.90 8.69 17.79
N THR A 133 -1.32 9.33 18.81
CA THR A 133 0.04 9.87 18.76
C THR A 133 0.93 9.22 19.81
N THR A 134 2.05 8.67 19.38
CA THR A 134 3.10 8.09 20.22
C THR A 134 4.48 8.63 19.82
N THR A 135 5.46 8.53 20.71
CA THR A 135 6.88 8.83 20.39
C THR A 135 7.68 7.60 19.96
N ALA A 136 7.13 6.39 20.17
CA ALA A 136 7.68 5.12 19.72
C ALA A 136 6.56 4.25 19.10
N ALA A 137 6.68 2.93 19.20
CA ALA A 137 5.84 1.95 18.50
C ALA A 137 4.34 2.04 18.83
N GLN A 138 3.53 1.80 17.81
CA GLN A 138 2.11 1.49 17.92
C GLN A 138 1.90 0.10 17.36
N THR A 139 1.47 -0.85 18.19
CA THR A 139 1.26 -2.24 17.77
C THR A 139 -0.17 -2.63 18.04
N TYR A 140 -0.95 -2.83 16.98
CA TYR A 140 -2.29 -3.35 17.06
C TYR A 140 -2.28 -4.83 16.71
N GLY A 141 -2.39 -5.70 17.72
CA GLY A 141 -2.37 -7.15 17.54
C GLY A 141 -3.69 -7.72 17.02
N ASP A 142 -4.78 -7.04 17.32
CA ASP A 142 -6.17 -7.43 17.08
C ASP A 142 -6.81 -6.64 15.92
N PRO A 143 -7.99 -7.05 15.42
CA PRO A 143 -8.72 -6.28 14.42
C PRO A 143 -9.04 -4.86 14.91
N VAL A 144 -8.71 -3.86 14.09
CA VAL A 144 -8.98 -2.44 14.35
C VAL A 144 -10.18 -1.98 13.51
N THR A 145 -11.09 -1.23 14.15
CA THR A 145 -12.19 -0.53 13.47
C THR A 145 -12.17 0.96 13.79
N LEU A 146 -12.45 1.79 12.78
CA LEU A 146 -12.40 3.24 12.88
C LEU A 146 -13.81 3.85 12.87
N GLY A 147 -14.19 4.51 13.97
CA GLY A 147 -15.44 5.27 14.05
C GLY A 147 -15.34 6.69 13.51
N ALA A 148 -14.13 7.20 13.29
CA ALA A 148 -13.83 8.52 12.75
C ALA A 148 -12.64 8.47 11.80
N ASP A 149 -12.48 9.51 10.98
CA ASP A 149 -11.24 9.71 10.22
C ASP A 149 -10.07 9.81 11.20
N THR A 150 -9.03 9.02 10.97
CA THR A 150 -7.99 8.79 11.99
C THR A 150 -6.59 9.08 11.46
N THR A 151 -5.84 9.88 12.22
CA THR A 151 -4.41 10.09 12.02
C THR A 151 -3.61 9.29 13.05
N PHE A 152 -2.75 8.39 12.58
CA PHE A 152 -1.75 7.70 13.39
C PHE A 152 -0.42 8.45 13.28
N THR A 153 0.28 8.69 14.38
CA THR A 153 1.59 9.35 14.36
C THR A 153 2.53 8.67 15.34
N GLY A 154 3.64 8.11 14.87
CA GLY A 154 4.55 7.32 15.71
C GLY A 154 5.88 6.95 15.07
N VAL A 155 6.50 5.91 15.64
CA VAL A 155 7.70 5.25 15.10
C VAL A 155 7.43 3.75 15.09
N ASN A 156 7.25 3.15 13.92
CA ASN A 156 6.79 1.78 13.69
C ASN A 156 5.32 1.58 14.07
N VAL A 157 4.42 2.06 13.21
CA VAL A 157 2.97 1.84 13.33
C VAL A 157 2.61 0.52 12.65
N SER A 158 2.13 -0.46 13.41
CA SER A 158 1.87 -1.82 12.94
C SER A 158 0.43 -2.25 13.18
N PHE A 159 -0.26 -2.60 12.10
CA PHE A 159 -1.56 -3.28 12.12
C PHE A 159 -1.35 -4.75 11.78
N ASN A 160 -1.26 -5.61 12.80
CA ASN A 160 -0.97 -7.04 12.61
C ASN A 160 -2.20 -7.84 12.17
N ASN A 161 -3.38 -7.21 12.19
CA ASN A 161 -4.65 -7.77 11.76
C ASN A 161 -5.42 -6.73 10.92
N THR A 162 -6.70 -6.97 10.66
CA THR A 162 -7.48 -6.11 9.76
C THR A 162 -7.65 -4.70 10.30
N LEU A 163 -7.64 -3.70 9.41
CA LEU A 163 -8.02 -2.31 9.71
C LEU A 163 -9.23 -1.93 8.85
N ASN A 164 -10.37 -1.64 9.45
CA ASN A 164 -11.61 -1.35 8.74
C ASN A 164 -12.27 -0.05 9.20
N SER A 165 -13.13 0.51 8.37
CA SER A 165 -14.04 1.58 8.80
C SER A 165 -15.21 1.02 9.63
N SER A 166 -15.93 1.89 10.32
CA SER A 166 -17.22 1.57 10.97
C SER A 166 -18.25 2.67 10.73
N GLY A 167 -19.48 2.26 10.38
CA GLY A 167 -20.63 3.14 10.10
C GLY A 167 -20.56 3.91 8.78
N ALA A 168 -19.43 4.52 8.47
CA ALA A 168 -19.13 5.19 7.20
C ALA A 168 -17.66 4.99 6.86
N ASN A 169 -17.30 5.12 5.58
CA ASN A 169 -15.91 5.02 5.14
C ASN A 169 -15.08 6.13 5.82
N ARG A 170 -13.94 5.75 6.43
CA ARG A 170 -13.06 6.67 7.16
C ARG A 170 -11.74 6.88 6.46
N ALA A 171 -11.26 8.11 6.45
CA ALA A 171 -9.93 8.43 5.95
C ALA A 171 -8.88 8.03 6.98
N VAL A 172 -7.76 7.48 6.50
CA VAL A 172 -6.60 7.13 7.33
C VAL A 172 -5.38 7.87 6.82
N THR A 173 -4.69 8.52 7.76
CA THR A 173 -3.35 9.06 7.56
C THR A 173 -2.40 8.39 8.55
N VAL A 174 -1.29 7.87 8.06
CA VAL A 174 -0.23 7.28 8.89
C VAL A 174 1.02 8.15 8.73
N ASN A 175 1.41 8.84 9.79
CA ASN A 175 2.64 9.61 9.87
C ASN A 175 3.67 8.81 10.67
N ASP A 176 4.48 8.01 10.01
CA ASP A 176 5.42 7.10 10.66
C ASP A 176 6.86 7.39 10.21
N SER A 177 7.71 7.75 11.17
CA SER A 177 9.14 7.95 10.89
C SER A 177 9.96 6.64 10.86
N GLY A 178 9.34 5.52 11.24
CA GLY A 178 9.89 4.17 11.18
C GLY A 178 9.29 3.35 10.02
N THR A 179 8.85 2.13 10.30
CA THR A 179 8.19 1.27 9.31
C THR A 179 6.70 1.11 9.61
N THR A 180 5.85 1.61 8.71
CA THR A 180 4.42 1.31 8.74
C THR A 180 4.21 -0.12 8.26
N ILE A 181 3.49 -0.95 9.04
CA ILE A 181 3.21 -2.34 8.67
C ILE A 181 1.70 -2.55 8.53
N PHE A 182 1.27 -2.90 7.31
CA PHE A 182 -0.06 -3.43 7.05
C PHE A 182 0.03 -4.96 6.98
N GLY A 183 -0.07 -5.60 8.14
CA GLY A 183 0.04 -7.05 8.32
C GLY A 183 -1.26 -7.81 8.00
N GLY A 184 -2.42 -7.21 8.26
CA GLY A 184 -3.73 -7.77 7.93
C GLY A 184 -4.52 -6.92 6.92
N VAL A 185 -5.57 -7.50 6.34
CA VAL A 185 -6.35 -6.87 5.24
C VAL A 185 -6.90 -5.50 5.65
N ILE A 186 -6.66 -4.50 4.81
CA ILE A 186 -7.10 -3.12 5.04
C ILE A 186 -8.39 -2.86 4.24
N GLY A 187 -9.45 -2.41 4.91
CA GLY A 187 -10.75 -2.09 4.31
C GLY A 187 -11.49 -3.29 3.71
N GLY A 188 -11.18 -4.52 4.15
CA GLY A 188 -11.78 -5.75 3.62
C GLY A 188 -13.23 -5.99 4.04
N VAL A 189 -13.71 -5.37 5.12
CA VAL A 189 -15.10 -5.47 5.60
C VAL A 189 -15.89 -4.23 5.21
N LEU A 190 -15.53 -3.08 5.78
CA LEU A 190 -16.00 -1.77 5.32
C LEU A 190 -14.77 -0.99 4.83
N PRO A 191 -14.71 -0.65 3.53
CA PRO A 191 -13.57 0.03 2.94
C PRO A 191 -13.20 1.33 3.65
N LEU A 192 -11.93 1.73 3.56
CA LEU A 192 -11.51 3.07 3.97
C LEU A 192 -12.00 4.10 2.94
N ALA A 193 -12.19 5.34 3.37
CA ALA A 193 -12.44 6.46 2.46
C ALA A 193 -11.16 6.77 1.67
N SER A 194 -10.01 6.77 2.33
CA SER A 194 -8.70 6.91 1.69
C SER A 194 -7.61 6.37 2.62
N LEU A 195 -6.45 6.10 2.06
CA LEU A 195 -5.24 5.75 2.81
C LEU A 195 -4.09 6.65 2.35
N THR A 196 -3.38 7.26 3.29
CA THR A 196 -2.20 8.06 3.00
C THR A 196 -1.11 7.78 4.02
N THR A 197 0.09 7.43 3.56
CA THR A 197 1.31 7.40 4.40
C THR A 197 2.07 8.71 4.22
N ASP A 198 2.94 9.08 5.15
CA ASP A 198 3.85 10.21 4.99
C ASP A 198 5.12 9.82 4.23
N ALA A 199 6.02 10.78 4.02
CA ALA A 199 7.24 10.57 3.23
C ALA A 199 8.43 9.94 4.00
N PRO A 200 8.63 10.24 5.30
CA PRO A 200 9.61 9.53 6.12
C PRO A 200 9.35 8.02 6.20
N GLY A 201 10.37 7.25 6.57
CA GLY A 201 10.19 5.84 6.87
C GLY A 201 10.04 4.94 5.64
N THR A 202 9.32 3.84 5.82
CA THR A 202 8.97 2.84 4.79
C THR A 202 7.61 2.24 5.09
N THR A 203 6.91 1.78 4.07
CA THR A 203 5.63 1.06 4.23
C THR A 203 5.76 -0.38 3.78
N ALA A 204 5.53 -1.32 4.71
CA ALA A 204 5.44 -2.74 4.43
C ALA A 204 3.97 -3.16 4.22
N ILE A 205 3.66 -3.70 3.05
CA ILE A 205 2.32 -4.23 2.71
C ILE A 205 2.42 -5.75 2.58
N ASN A 206 1.79 -6.46 3.51
CA ASN A 206 1.82 -7.92 3.57
C ASN A 206 0.45 -8.52 3.23
N THR A 207 -0.41 -7.75 2.58
CA THR A 207 -1.83 -8.06 2.41
C THR A 207 -2.48 -7.19 1.33
N SER A 208 -3.81 -7.26 1.19
CA SER A 208 -4.58 -6.42 0.27
C SER A 208 -5.18 -5.19 0.96
N THR A 209 -5.35 -4.12 0.19
CA THR A 209 -5.96 -2.86 0.65
C THR A 209 -7.12 -2.47 -0.25
N THR A 210 -8.28 -2.19 0.35
CA THR A 210 -9.48 -1.70 -0.33
C THR A 210 -9.91 -0.35 0.22
N THR A 211 -10.00 0.64 -0.66
CA THR A 211 -10.52 1.97 -0.37
C THR A 211 -11.65 2.31 -1.35
N THR A 212 -12.48 3.29 -1.00
CA THR A 212 -13.38 3.93 -1.97
C THR A 212 -12.71 5.10 -2.66
N GLY A 213 -11.86 5.85 -1.94
CA GLY A 213 -11.11 6.96 -2.47
C GLY A 213 -9.65 6.61 -2.77
N ALA A 214 -8.81 7.64 -2.80
CA ALA A 214 -7.42 7.52 -3.22
C ALA A 214 -6.55 6.74 -2.22
N GLN A 215 -5.51 6.12 -2.74
CA GLN A 215 -4.42 5.54 -1.96
C GLN A 215 -3.13 6.25 -2.33
N ILE A 216 -2.41 6.77 -1.34
CA ILE A 216 -1.18 7.55 -1.54
C ILE A 216 -0.11 6.99 -0.61
N TYR A 217 0.94 6.42 -1.20
CA TYR A 217 2.10 5.93 -0.50
C TYR A 217 3.26 6.89 -0.76
N ASN A 218 3.62 7.70 0.24
CA ASN A 218 4.60 8.77 0.07
C ASN A 218 6.05 8.33 0.31
N ASP A 219 6.23 7.21 1.00
CA ASP A 219 7.48 6.56 1.39
C ASP A 219 7.78 5.32 0.51
N PRO A 220 9.00 4.77 0.55
CA PRO A 220 9.31 3.49 -0.11
C PRO A 220 8.38 2.36 0.36
N VAL A 221 7.79 1.65 -0.59
CA VAL A 221 6.93 0.49 -0.33
C VAL A 221 7.70 -0.81 -0.50
N ILE A 222 7.58 -1.69 0.49
CA ILE A 222 8.09 -3.06 0.48
C ILE A 222 6.89 -4.01 0.53
N LEU A 223 6.80 -4.94 -0.43
CA LEU A 223 5.78 -5.96 -0.45
C LEU A 223 6.34 -7.24 0.19
N GLY A 224 5.72 -7.70 1.28
CA GLY A 224 6.06 -8.99 1.90
C GLY A 224 5.15 -10.14 1.47
N ALA A 225 4.12 -9.85 0.66
CA ALA A 225 3.20 -10.85 0.12
C ALA A 225 2.53 -10.36 -1.18
N ALA A 226 1.80 -11.27 -1.82
CA ALA A 226 0.95 -10.93 -2.96
C ALA A 226 -0.07 -9.89 -2.55
N THR A 227 -0.02 -8.73 -3.23
CA THR A 227 -0.72 -7.53 -2.81
C THR A 227 -1.69 -7.11 -3.90
N THR A 228 -2.95 -6.93 -3.51
CA THR A 228 -3.96 -6.28 -4.36
C THR A 228 -4.38 -4.96 -3.73
N LEU A 229 -4.22 -3.87 -4.46
CA LEU A 229 -4.68 -2.54 -4.07
C LEU A 229 -5.89 -2.17 -4.90
N THR A 230 -7.01 -1.83 -4.27
CA THR A 230 -8.26 -1.53 -4.96
C THR A 230 -8.86 -0.20 -4.51
N SER A 231 -9.15 0.69 -5.47
CA SER A 231 -10.01 1.86 -5.26
C SER A 231 -11.37 1.64 -5.93
N THR A 232 -12.39 1.30 -5.15
CA THR A 232 -13.72 0.97 -5.68
C THR A 232 -14.49 2.19 -6.20
N GLY A 233 -14.08 3.40 -5.81
CA GLY A 233 -14.59 4.65 -6.37
C GLY A 233 -13.77 5.17 -7.55
N ASN A 234 -12.86 4.36 -8.12
CA ASN A 234 -12.02 4.71 -9.27
C ASN A 234 -11.14 5.95 -9.04
N GLN A 235 -10.66 6.13 -7.81
CA GLN A 235 -9.74 7.22 -7.46
C GLN A 235 -8.28 6.76 -7.63
N ALA A 236 -7.36 7.72 -7.69
CA ALA A 236 -5.96 7.43 -7.96
C ALA A 236 -5.31 6.51 -6.91
N ILE A 237 -4.42 5.64 -7.37
CA ILE A 237 -3.49 4.87 -6.54
C ILE A 237 -2.07 5.34 -6.90
N THR A 238 -1.37 5.93 -5.94
CA THR A 238 -0.10 6.63 -6.19
C THR A 238 0.98 6.12 -5.25
N PHE A 239 2.12 5.75 -5.82
CA PHE A 239 3.37 5.47 -5.13
C PHE A 239 4.35 6.59 -5.47
N ASN A 240 4.69 7.47 -4.53
CA ASN A 240 5.60 8.58 -4.79
C ASN A 240 7.09 8.18 -4.70
N SER A 241 7.37 7.01 -4.15
CA SER A 241 8.72 6.44 -4.02
C SER A 241 8.82 5.05 -4.65
N THR A 242 9.89 4.32 -4.36
CA THR A 242 10.14 2.98 -4.91
C THR A 242 9.16 1.94 -4.39
N VAL A 243 8.88 0.91 -5.20
CA VAL A 243 8.12 -0.28 -4.78
C VAL A 243 8.98 -1.52 -5.01
N ASN A 244 9.28 -2.28 -3.97
CA ASN A 244 10.16 -3.46 -4.04
C ASN A 244 9.56 -4.67 -3.33
N ASP A 245 10.08 -5.85 -3.63
CA ASP A 245 9.87 -7.07 -2.86
C ASP A 245 10.66 -6.98 -1.52
N ASP A 246 10.29 -7.77 -0.52
CA ASP A 246 11.01 -7.88 0.76
C ASP A 246 12.35 -8.63 0.65
N GLY A 247 12.57 -9.32 -0.48
CA GLY A 247 13.82 -10.04 -0.79
C GLY A 247 13.98 -11.36 -0.04
N ASN A 248 12.97 -11.81 0.72
CA ASN A 248 13.04 -13.04 1.52
C ASN A 248 12.76 -14.31 0.71
N GLY A 249 12.33 -14.19 -0.56
CA GLY A 249 12.16 -15.30 -1.50
C GLY A 249 11.12 -16.37 -1.11
N ALA A 250 10.43 -16.20 0.02
CA ALA A 250 9.47 -17.13 0.57
C ALA A 250 8.02 -16.83 0.15
N THR A 251 7.75 -15.61 -0.33
CA THR A 251 6.41 -15.15 -0.71
C THR A 251 6.43 -14.60 -2.15
N SER A 252 5.35 -14.85 -2.88
CA SER A 252 5.14 -14.26 -4.20
C SER A 252 4.69 -12.81 -4.01
N SER A 253 5.58 -11.84 -4.22
CA SER A 253 5.26 -10.41 -4.12
C SER A 253 4.74 -9.85 -5.44
N ALA A 254 3.70 -10.51 -5.97
CA ALA A 254 2.94 -10.00 -7.12
C ALA A 254 2.13 -8.77 -6.69
N LEU A 255 2.19 -7.70 -7.48
CA LEU A 255 1.39 -6.49 -7.26
C LEU A 255 0.28 -6.40 -8.31
N THR A 256 -0.97 -6.34 -7.84
CA THR A 256 -2.13 -6.00 -8.66
C THR A 256 -2.71 -4.66 -8.20
N VAL A 257 -2.88 -3.71 -9.12
CA VAL A 257 -3.46 -2.39 -8.85
C VAL A 257 -4.75 -2.25 -9.62
N ASN A 258 -5.87 -2.09 -8.90
CA ASN A 258 -7.22 -2.04 -9.45
C ASN A 258 -7.86 -0.65 -9.20
N THR A 259 -7.90 0.18 -10.23
CA THR A 259 -8.62 1.46 -10.19
C THR A 259 -8.97 1.96 -11.59
N GLY A 260 -10.21 2.44 -11.79
CA GLY A 260 -10.55 3.21 -12.99
C GLY A 260 -9.93 4.61 -13.05
N GLY A 261 -9.18 5.02 -12.02
CA GLY A 261 -8.45 6.29 -11.93
C GLY A 261 -7.02 6.20 -12.47
N ALA A 262 -6.15 7.10 -12.01
CA ALA A 262 -4.74 7.06 -12.37
C ALA A 262 -3.95 6.15 -11.41
N THR A 263 -3.17 5.22 -11.98
CA THR A 263 -2.13 4.46 -11.28
C THR A 263 -0.77 5.12 -11.56
N THR A 264 -0.11 5.63 -10.53
CA THR A 264 1.17 6.34 -10.71
C THR A 264 2.28 5.71 -9.89
N PHE A 265 3.36 5.28 -10.56
CA PHE A 265 4.62 4.91 -9.94
C PHE A 265 5.64 6.02 -10.16
N GLY A 266 5.74 6.89 -9.15
CA GLY A 266 6.64 8.04 -9.10
C GLY A 266 8.10 7.67 -8.83
N GLY A 267 8.37 6.48 -8.30
CA GLY A 267 9.70 5.88 -8.18
C GLY A 267 9.88 4.62 -9.04
N ASP A 268 11.06 4.02 -8.97
CA ASP A 268 11.35 2.76 -9.66
C ASP A 268 10.69 1.56 -8.95
N VAL A 269 10.26 0.58 -9.73
CA VAL A 269 9.64 -0.65 -9.26
C VAL A 269 10.61 -1.82 -9.42
N GLY A 270 10.88 -2.55 -8.34
CA GLY A 270 11.71 -3.73 -8.32
C GLY A 270 13.20 -3.48 -8.54
N ASN A 271 13.68 -2.26 -8.32
CA ASN A 271 15.07 -1.88 -8.55
C ASN A 271 16.04 -2.42 -7.50
N VAL A 272 15.58 -2.65 -6.27
CA VAL A 272 16.35 -3.27 -5.18
C VAL A 272 16.07 -4.77 -5.12
N ALA A 273 14.79 -5.13 -5.09
CA ALA A 273 14.32 -6.51 -5.10
C ALA A 273 13.16 -6.62 -6.09
N PRO A 274 13.34 -7.34 -7.23
CA PRO A 274 12.34 -7.42 -8.28
C PRO A 274 11.01 -8.01 -7.80
N LEU A 275 9.88 -7.44 -8.24
CA LEU A 275 8.57 -8.02 -7.97
C LEU A 275 8.38 -9.34 -8.73
N THR A 276 7.49 -10.20 -8.24
CA THR A 276 7.11 -11.41 -8.99
C THR A 276 6.33 -11.05 -10.25
N SER A 277 5.39 -10.11 -10.18
CA SER A 277 4.70 -9.56 -11.34
C SER A 277 4.11 -8.20 -11.00
N LEU A 278 3.78 -7.44 -12.04
CA LEU A 278 3.02 -6.20 -11.92
C LEU A 278 1.83 -6.28 -12.87
N THR A 279 0.63 -6.11 -12.33
CA THR A 279 -0.62 -6.09 -13.11
C THR A 279 -1.45 -4.86 -12.75
N THR A 280 -1.96 -4.16 -13.77
CA THR A 280 -3.01 -3.14 -13.60
C THR A 280 -4.32 -3.64 -14.18
N ASP A 281 -5.46 -3.17 -13.68
CA ASP A 281 -6.77 -3.49 -14.24
C ASP A 281 -7.07 -2.75 -15.55
N ALA A 282 -8.21 -3.07 -16.15
CA ALA A 282 -8.69 -2.38 -17.34
C ALA A 282 -9.46 -1.12 -16.92
N GLY A 283 -9.27 -0.05 -17.69
CA GLY A 283 -9.82 1.28 -17.36
C GLY A 283 -8.78 2.12 -16.61
N GLY A 284 -8.94 3.45 -16.65
CA GLY A 284 -7.95 4.35 -16.08
C GLY A 284 -6.68 4.51 -16.93
N THR A 285 -5.61 4.92 -16.26
CA THR A 285 -4.30 5.14 -16.88
C THR A 285 -3.16 4.76 -15.93
N THR A 286 -2.08 4.22 -16.46
CA THR A 286 -0.87 3.90 -15.69
C THR A 286 0.33 4.71 -16.17
N SER A 287 1.10 5.30 -15.24
CA SER A 287 2.37 5.98 -15.53
C SER A 287 3.49 5.38 -14.68
N LEU A 288 4.60 5.00 -15.32
CA LEU A 288 5.68 4.24 -14.70
C LEU A 288 7.06 4.84 -14.99
N ARG A 289 8.01 4.59 -14.09
CA ARG A 289 9.45 4.72 -14.33
C ARG A 289 10.05 3.36 -14.68
N ASN A 290 11.23 3.02 -14.13
CA ASN A 290 11.81 1.70 -14.36
C ASN A 290 10.97 0.64 -13.65
N VAL A 291 10.77 -0.50 -14.31
CA VAL A 291 10.07 -1.65 -13.71
C VAL A 291 10.88 -2.90 -13.98
N THR A 292 11.31 -3.58 -12.91
CA THR A 292 11.97 -4.87 -12.97
C THR A 292 11.14 -5.93 -12.25
N THR A 293 10.80 -6.99 -12.96
CA THR A 293 10.06 -8.15 -12.42
C THR A 293 10.74 -9.46 -12.78
N THR A 294 10.54 -10.51 -11.99
CA THR A 294 10.93 -11.86 -12.39
C THR A 294 9.90 -12.49 -13.32
N GLY A 295 8.61 -12.28 -13.05
CA GLY A 295 7.49 -12.71 -13.88
C GLY A 295 6.94 -11.60 -14.80
N ALA A 296 5.68 -11.77 -15.22
CA ALA A 296 5.06 -10.94 -16.25
C ALA A 296 4.77 -9.51 -15.78
N GLN A 297 4.79 -8.58 -16.74
CA GLN A 297 4.25 -7.24 -16.60
C GLN A 297 3.03 -7.10 -17.50
N THR A 298 1.87 -6.83 -16.91
CA THR A 298 0.59 -6.74 -17.63
C THR A 298 -0.10 -5.45 -17.29
N TYR A 299 -0.20 -4.55 -18.27
CA TYR A 299 -0.88 -3.28 -18.09
C TYR A 299 -2.17 -3.30 -18.89
N ASN A 300 -3.32 -3.48 -18.23
CA ASN A 300 -4.60 -3.66 -18.93
C ASN A 300 -5.28 -2.33 -19.31
N ASP A 301 -4.70 -1.21 -18.93
CA ASP A 301 -5.18 0.14 -19.17
C ASP A 301 -4.28 0.91 -20.16
N ASN A 302 -4.55 2.22 -20.32
CA ASN A 302 -3.71 3.09 -21.12
C ASN A 302 -2.42 3.40 -20.35
N VAL A 303 -1.26 3.28 -20.99
CA VAL A 303 0.03 3.36 -20.29
C VAL A 303 0.90 4.48 -20.85
N THR A 304 1.55 5.22 -19.95
CA THR A 304 2.70 6.06 -20.26
C THR A 304 3.99 5.37 -19.83
N LEU A 305 4.83 5.05 -20.80
CA LEU A 305 6.14 4.43 -20.59
C LEU A 305 7.23 5.49 -20.75
N ASN A 306 8.13 5.62 -19.78
CA ASN A 306 9.14 6.71 -19.74
C ASN A 306 10.55 6.20 -19.41
N SER A 307 10.77 4.89 -19.43
CA SER A 307 12.00 4.30 -18.87
C SER A 307 12.25 2.87 -19.38
N THR A 308 12.97 2.06 -18.59
CA THR A 308 13.28 0.66 -18.89
C THR A 308 12.33 -0.31 -18.18
N TYR A 309 11.82 -1.30 -18.91
CA TYR A 309 10.91 -2.34 -18.42
C TYR A 309 11.55 -3.72 -18.64
N THR A 310 11.90 -4.41 -17.56
CA THR A 310 12.64 -5.68 -17.59
C THR A 310 11.86 -6.81 -16.92
N THR A 311 11.76 -7.95 -17.60
CA THR A 311 11.25 -9.20 -17.02
C THR A 311 12.32 -10.30 -17.09
N THR A 312 12.14 -11.39 -16.34
CA THR A 312 12.98 -12.60 -16.50
C THR A 312 12.24 -13.64 -17.34
N ASN A 313 12.43 -13.61 -18.66
CA ASN A 313 11.85 -14.58 -19.59
C ASN A 313 10.31 -14.63 -19.58
N SER A 314 9.67 -13.53 -19.20
CA SER A 314 8.21 -13.44 -19.00
C SER A 314 7.61 -12.33 -19.84
N ASP A 315 6.30 -12.42 -20.09
CA ASP A 315 5.65 -11.52 -21.02
C ASP A 315 5.55 -10.08 -20.52
N PHE A 316 5.64 -9.13 -21.45
CA PHE A 316 5.28 -7.73 -21.29
C PHE A 316 4.07 -7.44 -22.18
N THR A 317 2.96 -7.00 -21.59
CA THR A 317 1.71 -6.72 -22.32
C THR A 317 1.14 -5.37 -21.96
N VAL A 318 0.73 -4.59 -22.95
CA VAL A 318 -0.10 -3.40 -22.79
C VAL A 318 -1.38 -3.55 -23.59
N ALA A 319 -2.52 -3.56 -22.90
CA ALA A 319 -3.83 -3.75 -23.51
C ALA A 319 -4.41 -2.44 -24.09
N GLY A 320 -4.22 -1.32 -23.38
CA GLY A 320 -4.67 -0.01 -23.81
C GLY A 320 -3.74 0.68 -24.80
N THR A 321 -3.94 1.98 -25.00
CA THR A 321 -3.01 2.80 -25.80
C THR A 321 -1.73 3.05 -25.02
N THR A 322 -0.59 3.04 -25.72
CA THR A 322 0.72 3.36 -25.16
C THR A 322 1.20 4.73 -25.61
N THR A 323 1.61 5.55 -24.66
CA THR A 323 2.36 6.79 -24.88
C THR A 323 3.79 6.60 -24.42
N LEU A 324 4.75 6.76 -25.32
CA LEU A 324 6.16 6.80 -25.01
C LEU A 324 6.53 8.23 -24.61
N ALA A 325 7.18 8.35 -23.46
CA ALA A 325 7.71 9.58 -22.91
C ALA A 325 9.24 9.45 -22.73
N GLY A 326 9.89 10.58 -22.44
CA GLY A 326 11.33 10.62 -22.27
C GLY A 326 12.11 10.49 -23.58
N ALA A 327 13.41 10.24 -23.49
CA ALA A 327 14.28 10.15 -24.66
C ALA A 327 14.18 8.78 -25.37
N SER A 328 14.18 7.69 -24.60
CA SER A 328 14.00 6.32 -25.10
C SER A 328 13.23 5.48 -24.07
N THR A 329 12.40 4.58 -24.57
CA THR A 329 11.75 3.51 -23.81
C THR A 329 12.37 2.18 -24.19
N THR A 330 12.87 1.43 -23.21
CA THR A 330 13.50 0.13 -23.41
C THR A 330 12.66 -0.98 -22.80
N ILE A 331 12.42 -2.07 -23.53
CA ILE A 331 11.73 -3.26 -23.03
C ILE A 331 12.64 -4.47 -23.21
N ASN A 332 12.96 -5.18 -22.13
CA ASN A 332 13.79 -6.37 -22.15
C ASN A 332 13.07 -7.53 -21.45
N THR A 333 12.61 -8.52 -22.22
CA THR A 333 11.88 -9.67 -21.68
C THR A 333 12.65 -10.99 -21.77
N GLY A 334 13.90 -10.97 -22.25
CA GLY A 334 14.67 -12.19 -22.52
C GLY A 334 14.00 -13.04 -23.61
N THR A 335 13.28 -14.09 -23.20
CA THR A 335 12.47 -14.92 -24.11
C THR A 335 10.96 -14.65 -24.06
N GLY A 336 10.48 -13.79 -23.16
CA GLY A 336 9.05 -13.47 -23.05
C GLY A 336 8.52 -12.67 -24.25
N ASN A 337 7.22 -12.74 -24.51
CA ASN A 337 6.59 -11.95 -25.56
C ASN A 337 6.49 -10.48 -25.19
N VAL A 338 6.44 -9.62 -26.21
CA VAL A 338 6.13 -8.19 -26.05
C VAL A 338 4.90 -7.90 -26.89
N THR A 339 3.79 -7.53 -26.26
CA THR A 339 2.50 -7.34 -26.93
C THR A 339 1.93 -5.95 -26.65
N PHE A 340 1.67 -5.21 -27.71
CA PHE A 340 0.90 -3.97 -27.70
C PHE A 340 -0.39 -4.19 -28.50
N THR A 341 -1.54 -4.17 -27.83
CA THR A 341 -2.82 -4.32 -28.54
C THR A 341 -3.38 -2.98 -29.00
N GLY A 342 -3.18 -1.91 -28.21
CA GLY A 342 -3.54 -0.54 -28.58
C GLY A 342 -2.51 0.17 -29.46
N THR A 343 -2.78 1.43 -29.79
CA THR A 343 -1.83 2.26 -30.56
C THR A 343 -0.62 2.62 -29.71
N VAL A 344 0.57 2.67 -30.31
CA VAL A 344 1.80 3.13 -29.65
C VAL A 344 2.24 4.46 -30.27
N ASN A 345 2.33 5.53 -29.49
CA ASN A 345 2.69 6.87 -29.96
C ASN A 345 3.72 7.53 -29.05
N GLY A 346 4.37 8.60 -29.51
CA GLY A 346 5.26 9.44 -28.71
C GLY A 346 6.59 9.66 -29.41
N ALA A 347 7.14 10.87 -29.36
CA ALA A 347 8.36 11.28 -30.07
C ALA A 347 9.66 10.73 -29.43
N SER A 348 9.60 9.51 -28.90
CA SER A 348 10.69 8.81 -28.21
C SER A 348 11.14 7.61 -29.02
N ALA A 349 12.36 7.15 -28.78
CA ALA A 349 12.80 5.85 -29.30
C ALA A 349 12.10 4.71 -28.54
N LEU A 350 11.79 3.62 -29.24
CA LEU A 350 11.33 2.37 -28.65
C LEU A 350 12.35 1.27 -28.97
N ASP A 351 13.00 0.74 -27.95
CA ASP A 351 14.01 -0.31 -28.06
C ASP A 351 13.51 -1.59 -27.37
N ILE A 352 13.29 -2.66 -28.13
CA ILE A 352 12.75 -3.95 -27.64
C ILE A 352 13.80 -5.05 -27.79
N THR A 353 14.02 -5.83 -26.72
CA THR A 353 14.85 -7.04 -26.75
C THR A 353 14.07 -8.21 -26.15
N ASN A 354 13.74 -9.18 -27.00
CA ASN A 354 13.04 -10.41 -26.65
C ASN A 354 13.49 -11.55 -27.58
N ALA A 355 14.78 -11.90 -27.52
CA ALA A 355 15.47 -12.78 -28.46
C ALA A 355 14.85 -14.18 -28.65
N GLY A 356 13.98 -14.65 -27.74
CA GLY A 356 13.20 -15.89 -27.90
C GLY A 356 11.69 -15.69 -28.08
N GLY A 357 11.18 -14.48 -27.89
CA GLY A 357 9.76 -14.16 -27.88
C GLY A 357 9.25 -13.56 -29.19
N THR A 358 7.94 -13.33 -29.25
CA THR A 358 7.29 -12.58 -30.34
C THR A 358 7.05 -11.14 -29.92
N THR A 359 7.43 -10.19 -30.76
CA THR A 359 6.98 -8.79 -30.67
C THR A 359 5.74 -8.59 -31.52
N THR A 360 4.63 -8.21 -30.89
CA THR A 360 3.33 -8.03 -31.53
C THR A 360 2.85 -6.59 -31.38
N PHE A 361 2.56 -5.96 -32.53
CA PHE A 361 1.82 -4.70 -32.59
C PHE A 361 0.49 -4.96 -33.31
N SER A 362 -0.61 -4.98 -32.57
CA SER A 362 -1.94 -5.24 -33.14
C SER A 362 -2.61 -4.00 -33.73
N SER A 363 -2.12 -2.81 -33.39
CA SER A 363 -2.64 -1.53 -33.86
C SER A 363 -1.52 -0.59 -34.35
N THR A 364 -1.90 0.59 -34.83
CA THR A 364 -1.00 1.55 -35.48
C THR A 364 0.09 2.03 -34.53
N VAL A 365 1.33 2.10 -35.02
CA VAL A 365 2.48 2.65 -34.30
C VAL A 365 2.87 3.99 -34.93
N GLY A 366 2.95 5.04 -34.11
CA GLY A 366 3.32 6.40 -34.53
C GLY A 366 2.28 7.13 -35.36
N GLY A 367 1.00 6.71 -35.28
CA GLY A 367 -0.08 7.29 -36.10
C GLY A 367 -0.49 8.71 -35.70
N VAL A 368 -0.38 9.05 -34.42
CA VAL A 368 -0.68 10.40 -33.90
C VAL A 368 0.61 11.21 -33.73
N THR A 369 1.57 10.65 -32.99
CA THR A 369 2.92 11.21 -32.85
C THR A 369 3.91 10.14 -33.27
N PRO A 370 4.58 10.31 -34.43
CA PRO A 370 5.59 9.36 -34.91
C PRO A 370 6.67 9.10 -33.87
N LEU A 371 7.13 7.85 -33.80
CA LEU A 371 8.24 7.48 -32.90
C LEU A 371 9.55 8.08 -33.41
N ALA A 372 10.49 8.38 -32.50
CA ALA A 372 11.82 8.81 -32.92
C ALA A 372 12.55 7.69 -33.68
N SER A 373 12.45 6.46 -33.19
CA SER A 373 12.94 5.25 -33.85
C SER A 373 12.26 4.02 -33.26
N LEU A 374 12.34 2.91 -33.99
CA LEU A 374 11.92 1.60 -33.49
C LEU A 374 13.06 0.60 -33.70
N THR A 375 13.68 0.13 -32.62
CA THR A 375 14.64 -0.97 -32.64
C THR A 375 14.00 -2.17 -31.97
N ALA A 376 14.03 -3.34 -32.59
CA ALA A 376 13.57 -4.56 -31.95
C ALA A 376 14.43 -5.76 -32.34
N THR A 377 14.90 -6.52 -31.34
CA THR A 377 15.60 -7.79 -31.50
C THR A 377 14.75 -8.91 -30.91
N SER A 378 14.10 -9.69 -31.77
CA SER A 378 13.02 -10.62 -31.37
C SER A 378 13.16 -11.98 -32.02
N GLY A 379 12.60 -13.02 -31.39
CA GLY A 379 12.38 -14.33 -32.03
C GLY A 379 11.53 -14.19 -33.29
N ASN A 380 10.39 -13.53 -33.13
CA ASN A 380 9.41 -13.34 -34.19
C ASN A 380 8.80 -11.93 -34.13
N PHE A 381 8.20 -11.51 -35.24
CA PHE A 381 7.47 -10.25 -35.36
C PHE A 381 6.07 -10.49 -35.93
N SER A 382 5.07 -9.87 -35.30
CA SER A 382 3.69 -9.80 -35.77
C SER A 382 3.25 -8.34 -35.81
N ILE A 383 3.37 -7.70 -36.98
CA ILE A 383 3.04 -6.28 -37.16
C ILE A 383 1.80 -6.19 -38.06
N GLY A 384 0.63 -6.00 -37.44
CA GLY A 384 -0.67 -6.01 -38.11
C GLY A 384 -1.12 -4.67 -38.71
N ALA A 385 -0.43 -3.58 -38.38
CA ALA A 385 -0.83 -2.21 -38.73
C ALA A 385 0.39 -1.35 -39.14
N PRO A 386 0.17 -0.16 -39.74
CA PRO A 386 1.26 0.73 -40.14
C PRO A 386 2.11 1.19 -38.97
N VAL A 387 3.41 1.35 -39.23
CA VAL A 387 4.39 1.91 -38.30
C VAL A 387 4.99 3.17 -38.92
N THR A 388 4.99 4.27 -38.18
CA THR A 388 5.53 5.58 -38.59
C THR A 388 6.58 6.06 -37.61
N THR A 389 7.78 6.35 -38.12
CA THR A 389 8.91 6.89 -37.33
C THR A 389 9.53 8.08 -38.05
N THR A 390 10.14 9.01 -37.30
CA THR A 390 10.98 10.09 -37.88
C THR A 390 12.39 9.63 -38.18
N GLY A 391 12.90 8.66 -37.43
CA GLY A 391 14.21 8.03 -37.60
C GLY A 391 14.11 6.57 -38.05
N ASN A 392 15.14 5.78 -37.74
CA ASN A 392 15.29 4.44 -38.28
C ASN A 392 14.33 3.42 -37.66
N ILE A 393 14.00 2.41 -38.45
CA ILE A 393 13.33 1.19 -38.01
C ILE A 393 14.33 0.04 -38.21
N THR A 394 14.69 -0.64 -37.13
CA THR A 394 15.64 -1.74 -37.12
C THR A 394 14.98 -2.97 -36.50
N LEU A 395 14.63 -3.95 -37.32
CA LEU A 395 14.03 -5.21 -36.85
C LEU A 395 15.02 -6.36 -37.10
N THR A 396 15.50 -6.98 -36.02
CA THR A 396 16.42 -8.10 -36.05
C THR A 396 15.71 -9.36 -35.57
N GLY A 397 15.42 -10.28 -36.49
CA GLY A 397 14.82 -11.57 -36.18
C GLY A 397 15.88 -12.61 -35.85
N THR A 398 15.76 -13.29 -34.72
CA THR A 398 16.53 -14.52 -34.41
C THR A 398 15.80 -15.78 -34.90
N GLY A 399 14.49 -15.68 -35.22
CA GLY A 399 13.66 -16.73 -35.81
C GLY A 399 13.33 -16.53 -37.30
N ARG A 400 12.62 -17.49 -37.91
CA ARG A 400 12.45 -17.64 -39.38
C ARG A 400 11.28 -16.87 -40.02
N ARG A 401 10.52 -16.03 -39.29
CA ARG A 401 9.30 -15.39 -39.82
C ARG A 401 9.21 -13.90 -39.46
N LEU A 402 9.15 -13.06 -40.49
CA LEU A 402 8.81 -11.63 -40.45
C LEU A 402 7.53 -11.43 -41.29
N ILE A 403 6.44 -10.97 -40.66
CA ILE A 403 5.22 -10.51 -41.36
C ILE A 403 5.07 -9.02 -41.05
N ALA A 404 5.32 -8.16 -42.03
CA ALA A 404 5.20 -6.72 -41.88
C ALA A 404 4.56 -6.09 -43.13
N TYR A 405 3.54 -5.25 -42.94
CA TYR A 405 2.90 -4.47 -43.99
C TYR A 405 3.37 -3.01 -43.90
N TRP A 406 4.16 -2.56 -44.88
CA TRP A 406 4.67 -1.19 -44.94
C TRP A 406 4.04 -0.41 -46.11
N ARG A 407 3.52 0.80 -45.85
CA ARG A 407 3.21 1.77 -46.91
C ARG A 407 4.37 2.77 -47.03
N PRO A 408 4.95 2.97 -48.22
CA PRO A 408 5.96 4.01 -48.40
C PRO A 408 5.34 5.41 -48.25
N SER A 409 6.11 6.32 -47.66
CA SER A 409 5.80 7.76 -47.62
C SER A 409 5.55 8.32 -49.03
N PRO A 410 4.68 9.33 -49.23
CA PRO A 410 4.44 9.92 -50.54
C PRO A 410 5.75 10.41 -51.17
N ARG A 411 5.91 10.17 -52.47
CA ARG A 411 7.10 10.57 -53.25
C ARG A 411 7.41 12.06 -53.02
N GLY A 412 8.58 12.35 -52.48
CA GLY A 412 9.18 13.68 -52.58
C GLY A 412 9.44 14.04 -54.05
N ALA A 413 9.42 15.34 -54.36
CA ALA A 413 9.46 15.93 -55.71
C ALA A 413 10.65 15.53 -56.60
N SER A 414 11.61 14.72 -56.11
CA SER A 414 12.79 14.26 -56.84
C SER A 414 12.72 12.82 -57.36
N GLY A 415 11.62 12.08 -57.11
CA GLY A 415 11.41 10.74 -57.67
C GLY A 415 12.42 9.67 -57.22
N ARG A 416 13.26 9.94 -56.21
CA ARG A 416 14.22 8.96 -55.65
C ARG A 416 13.73 8.41 -54.31
N TRP A 417 13.83 7.08 -54.18
CA TRP A 417 13.64 6.36 -52.92
C TRP A 417 14.73 6.78 -51.90
N PRO A 418 14.39 6.97 -50.60
CA PRO A 418 15.39 7.13 -49.56
C PRO A 418 16.25 5.85 -49.46
N ARG A 419 17.57 6.01 -49.53
CA ARG A 419 18.54 4.92 -49.31
C ARG A 419 18.73 4.70 -47.81
N SER A 420 17.82 3.98 -47.15
CA SER A 420 18.03 3.54 -45.76
C SER A 420 17.07 2.44 -45.33
N TRP A 421 16.95 1.36 -46.11
CA TRP A 421 16.20 0.17 -45.71
C TRP A 421 17.08 -1.06 -45.96
N CYS A 422 17.70 -1.59 -44.91
CA CYS A 422 18.41 -2.86 -44.95
C CYS A 422 17.62 -3.87 -44.10
N CYS A 423 16.73 -4.63 -44.74
CA CYS A 423 16.11 -5.80 -44.13
C CYS A 423 16.99 -7.01 -44.47
N LEU A 424 17.71 -7.57 -43.49
CA LEU A 424 18.68 -8.65 -43.75
C LEU A 424 18.01 -10.00 -44.08
N ASN A 425 16.69 -10.17 -43.87
CA ASN A 425 15.95 -11.40 -44.20
C ASN A 425 14.44 -11.16 -44.36
N CYS A 426 14.02 -10.49 -45.44
CA CYS A 426 12.60 -10.35 -45.79
C CYS A 426 12.21 -11.37 -46.89
N TRP A 427 11.47 -12.43 -46.56
CA TRP A 427 10.77 -13.26 -47.57
C TRP A 427 9.38 -12.68 -47.83
N TRP A 428 9.17 -12.13 -49.03
CA TRP A 428 7.84 -11.73 -49.50
C TRP A 428 7.08 -12.97 -50.00
N ARG A 429 5.90 -13.26 -49.43
CA ARG A 429 4.89 -14.06 -50.14
C ARG A 429 4.07 -13.09 -51.00
N ARG A 430 4.09 -13.32 -52.31
CA ARG A 430 3.22 -12.66 -53.28
C ARG A 430 1.75 -12.98 -53.01
#